data_AF-A0A6D2I845-F1
#
_entry.id   AF-A0A6D2I845-F1
#
_cell.length_a   1.000
_cell.length_b   1.000
_cell.length_c   1.000
_cell.angle_alpha   90.00
_cell.angle_beta   90.00
_cell.angle_gamma   90.00
#
_symmetry.space_group_name_H-M   'P 1'
#
loop_
_entity.id
_entity.type
_entity.pdbx_description
1 polymer ?
#
loop_
_entity_poly.entity_id
_entity_poly.type
_entity_poly.pdbx_seq_one_letter_code
_entity_poly.pdbx_strand_id
1 'polypeptide(L)'
;MSLGGFSRVVFSNPFDRDFSAGKIGVFWDVDDFPVPEGRGIREIVESVLRENDYTGDISITVYGEKNPLSAEETAKGGFTFVQRSDKYWRVNDMLLDIALWAVNSPYPPRHNPASVMVLAKNKEKTEFFSFLGSLNNASFNVLVVVPDDVKPEDQNVPPVNGAWYWKSVQGDGEPIPKDEFRVFLIKQRRLYQDDAAQVDVPEGVCDKCSKSCSV
;
A
#
# COMPACT_ATOMS: atom_id res chain seq x y z
N MET A 1 26.70 -27.91 34.00
CA MET A 1 26.84 -27.73 32.54
C MET A 1 25.89 -26.62 32.15
N SER A 2 26.44 -25.47 31.78
CA SER A 2 25.69 -24.25 31.45
C SER A 2 25.17 -24.37 30.02
N LEU A 3 23.86 -24.20 29.83
CA LEU A 3 23.26 -24.16 28.49
C LEU A 3 23.71 -22.87 27.80
N GLY A 4 24.43 -23.05 26.69
CA GLY A 4 24.99 -21.98 25.87
C GLY A 4 23.93 -20.99 25.41
N GLY A 5 24.28 -19.71 25.52
CA GLY A 5 23.47 -18.61 25.02
C GLY A 5 23.15 -18.81 23.54
N PHE A 6 21.86 -18.83 23.23
CA PHE A 6 21.39 -18.69 21.87
C PHE A 6 21.88 -17.34 21.35
N SER A 7 22.84 -17.41 20.42
CA SER A 7 23.29 -16.27 19.64
C SER A 7 22.07 -15.53 19.12
N ARG A 8 21.98 -14.25 19.50
CA ARG A 8 20.97 -13.30 19.06
C ARG A 8 21.05 -13.24 17.54
N VAL A 9 20.13 -13.94 16.86
CA VAL A 9 19.92 -13.76 15.43
C VAL A 9 19.51 -12.30 15.25
N VAL A 10 20.45 -11.49 14.78
CA VAL A 10 20.18 -10.10 14.41
C VAL A 10 19.39 -10.19 13.11
N PHE A 11 18.06 -10.19 13.22
CA PHE A 11 17.23 -9.89 12.07
C PHE A 11 17.63 -8.50 11.59
N SER A 12 18.19 -8.40 10.39
CA SER A 12 18.39 -7.13 9.72
C SER A 12 17.04 -6.42 9.74
N ASN A 13 16.97 -5.26 10.40
CA ASN A 13 15.73 -4.51 10.49
C ASN A 13 15.35 -4.15 9.04
N PRO A 14 14.14 -4.47 8.54
CA PRO A 14 13.74 -4.11 7.18
C PRO A 14 13.76 -2.57 6.93
N PHE A 15 14.00 -1.80 7.99
CA PHE A 15 14.10 -0.35 8.03
C PHE A 15 15.53 0.23 7.88
N ASP A 16 16.59 -0.59 7.83
CA ASP A 16 17.98 -0.12 7.59
C ASP A 16 18.34 -0.12 6.08
N ARG A 17 17.35 -0.37 5.21
CA ARG A 17 17.54 -0.30 3.77
C ARG A 17 17.34 1.12 3.28
N ASP A 18 18.33 1.59 2.53
CA ASP A 18 18.24 2.85 1.83
C ASP A 18 17.40 2.66 0.56
N PHE A 19 16.24 3.32 0.52
CA PHE A 19 15.35 3.35 -0.65
C PHE A 19 15.44 4.68 -1.42
N SER A 20 16.29 5.62 -0.98
CA SER A 20 16.38 6.98 -1.50
C SER A 20 16.59 7.00 -3.02
N ALA A 21 17.61 6.30 -3.50
CA ALA A 21 17.98 6.25 -4.91
C ALA A 21 17.22 5.18 -5.73
N GLY A 22 16.25 4.49 -5.10
CA GLY A 22 15.48 3.42 -5.74
C GLY A 22 14.44 3.94 -6.73
N LYS A 23 14.10 3.14 -7.74
CA LYS A 23 12.99 3.48 -8.65
C LYS A 23 11.68 3.59 -7.89
N ILE A 24 10.83 4.54 -8.27
CA ILE A 24 9.54 4.78 -7.60
C ILE A 24 8.39 4.65 -8.61
N GLY A 25 7.47 3.72 -8.32
CA GLY A 25 6.20 3.59 -9.04
C GLY A 25 5.08 4.27 -8.26
N VAL A 26 4.45 5.28 -8.84
CA VAL A 26 3.36 6.03 -8.21
C VAL A 26 2.05 5.71 -8.92
N PHE A 27 1.06 5.24 -8.15
CA PHE A 27 -0.24 4.81 -8.64
C PHE A 27 -1.33 5.59 -7.93
N TRP A 28 -2.05 6.43 -8.67
CA TRP A 28 -2.91 7.45 -8.09
C TRP A 28 -4.34 7.40 -8.67
N ASP A 29 -5.31 7.03 -7.84
CA ASP A 29 -6.74 7.21 -8.10
C ASP A 29 -7.17 8.66 -7.77
N VAL A 30 -7.40 9.47 -8.80
CA VAL A 30 -7.77 10.88 -8.66
C VAL A 30 -9.24 11.10 -8.33
N ASP A 31 -10.08 10.08 -8.45
CA ASP A 31 -11.46 10.17 -7.97
C ASP A 31 -11.48 10.01 -6.43
N ASP A 32 -10.58 9.20 -5.88
CA ASP A 32 -10.42 9.04 -4.43
C ASP A 32 -9.63 10.19 -3.79
N PHE A 33 -8.56 10.66 -4.45
CA PHE A 33 -7.70 11.77 -4.04
C PHE A 33 -7.57 12.81 -5.16
N PRO A 34 -8.48 13.79 -5.24
CA PRO A 34 -8.50 14.76 -6.34
C PRO A 34 -7.25 15.62 -6.40
N VAL A 35 -6.78 15.91 -7.62
CA VAL A 35 -5.64 16.82 -7.85
C VAL A 35 -6.02 18.23 -7.34
N PRO A 36 -5.21 18.82 -6.44
CA PRO A 36 -5.41 20.20 -5.97
C PRO A 36 -5.42 21.21 -7.11
N GLU A 37 -6.22 22.28 -6.98
CA GLU A 37 -6.19 23.38 -7.94
C GLU A 37 -4.82 24.07 -7.94
N GLY A 38 -4.32 24.41 -9.13
CA GLY A 38 -3.09 25.19 -9.30
C GLY A 38 -1.78 24.42 -9.15
N ARG A 39 -1.81 23.11 -8.86
CA ARG A 39 -0.62 22.25 -8.85
C ARG A 39 -0.79 21.06 -9.80
N GLY A 40 0.27 20.74 -10.54
CA GLY A 40 0.29 19.56 -11.42
C GLY A 40 0.57 18.27 -10.65
N ILE A 41 0.14 17.13 -11.20
CA ILE A 41 0.39 15.79 -10.63
C ILE A 41 1.89 15.54 -10.48
N ARG A 42 2.67 15.84 -11.53
CA ARG A 42 4.14 15.65 -11.50
C ARG A 42 4.76 16.47 -10.39
N GLU A 43 4.36 17.73 -10.29
CA GLU A 43 4.89 18.66 -9.31
C GLU A 43 4.65 18.15 -7.88
N ILE A 44 3.41 17.75 -7.57
CA ILE A 44 3.04 17.20 -6.25
C ILE A 44 3.84 15.95 -5.93
N VAL A 45 3.91 15.01 -6.87
CA VAL A 45 4.61 13.72 -6.66
C VAL A 45 6.12 13.93 -6.50
N GLU A 46 6.75 14.71 -7.37
CA GLU A 46 8.19 14.93 -7.32
C GLU A 46 8.61 15.74 -6.09
N SER A 47 7.83 16.74 -5.69
CA SER A 47 8.11 17.55 -4.50
C SER A 47 8.00 16.72 -3.21
N VAL A 48 6.87 16.05 -2.97
CA VAL A 48 6.68 15.24 -1.75
C VAL A 48 7.74 14.13 -1.64
N LEU A 49 8.12 13.50 -2.75
CA LEU A 49 9.12 12.43 -2.73
C LEU A 49 10.53 13.00 -2.45
N ARG A 50 10.92 14.09 -3.12
CA ARG A 50 12.26 14.69 -2.96
C ARG A 50 12.49 15.30 -1.58
N GLU A 51 11.50 15.97 -1.00
CA GLU A 51 11.57 16.50 0.37
C GLU A 51 11.73 15.37 1.41
N ASN A 52 11.41 14.13 1.04
CA ASN A 52 11.54 12.94 1.89
C ASN A 52 12.65 11.99 1.38
N ASP A 53 13.69 12.55 0.76
CA ASP A 53 14.93 11.88 0.31
C ASP A 53 14.76 10.84 -0.83
N TYR A 54 13.59 10.75 -1.47
CA TYR A 54 13.42 9.89 -2.65
C TYR A 54 13.91 10.62 -3.91
N THR A 55 15.04 10.14 -4.45
CA THR A 55 15.78 10.75 -5.57
C THR A 55 15.83 9.88 -6.82
N GLY A 56 15.31 8.65 -6.77
CA GLY A 56 15.28 7.76 -7.93
C GLY A 56 14.26 8.14 -9.01
N ASP A 57 14.29 7.40 -10.12
CA ASP A 57 13.39 7.62 -11.26
C ASP A 57 11.93 7.37 -10.88
N ILE A 58 11.06 8.34 -11.19
CA ILE A 58 9.64 8.30 -10.87
C ILE A 58 8.82 7.97 -12.12
N SER A 59 7.99 6.93 -12.05
CA SER A 59 6.95 6.62 -13.04
C SER A 59 5.57 6.83 -12.42
N ILE A 60 4.69 7.55 -13.10
CA ILE A 60 3.38 7.93 -12.57
C ILE A 60 2.26 7.34 -13.44
N THR A 61 1.38 6.57 -12.81
CA THR A 61 0.13 6.08 -13.42
C THR A 61 -1.07 6.62 -12.66
N VAL A 62 -1.99 7.24 -13.39
CA VAL A 62 -3.15 7.95 -12.86
C VAL A 62 -4.43 7.26 -13.31
N TYR A 63 -5.36 7.05 -12.40
CA TYR A 63 -6.65 6.38 -12.61
C TYR A 63 -7.78 7.35 -12.28
N GLY A 64 -8.82 7.39 -13.11
CA GLY A 64 -9.97 8.23 -12.84
C GLY A 64 -11.03 8.14 -13.94
N GLU A 65 -12.21 8.68 -13.66
CA GLU A 65 -13.27 8.77 -14.66
C GLU A 65 -12.89 9.76 -15.78
N LYS A 66 -12.26 10.86 -15.39
CA LYS A 66 -11.86 11.96 -16.28
C LYS A 66 -10.35 12.16 -16.21
N ASN A 67 -9.74 12.45 -17.36
CA ASN A 67 -8.31 12.73 -17.41
C ASN A 67 -8.02 14.05 -16.67
N PRO A 68 -7.29 14.03 -15.55
CA PRO A 68 -6.94 15.25 -14.82
C PRO A 68 -5.72 15.95 -15.41
N LEU A 69 -5.00 15.31 -16.33
CA LEU A 69 -3.73 15.83 -16.86
C LEU A 69 -3.97 17.02 -17.79
N SER A 70 -3.19 18.07 -17.58
CA SER A 70 -3.09 19.18 -18.51
C SER A 70 -2.41 18.78 -19.83
N ALA A 71 -2.58 19.60 -20.87
CA ALA A 71 -1.86 19.41 -22.13
C ALA A 71 -0.34 19.51 -21.95
N GLU A 72 0.11 20.37 -21.02
CA GLU A 72 1.53 20.52 -20.68
C GLU A 72 2.09 19.25 -20.02
N GLU A 73 1.38 18.68 -19.05
CA GLU A 73 1.79 17.43 -18.39
C GLU A 73 1.83 16.26 -19.38
N THR A 74 0.84 16.19 -20.26
CA THR A 74 0.81 15.18 -21.32
C THR A 74 2.01 15.33 -22.26
N ALA A 75 2.37 16.55 -22.63
CA ALA A 75 3.52 16.82 -23.51
C ALA A 75 4.87 16.53 -22.83
N LYS A 76 5.01 16.75 -21.52
CA LYS A 76 6.21 16.37 -20.75
C LYS A 76 6.40 14.85 -20.67
N GLY A 77 5.34 14.07 -20.90
CA GLY A 77 5.38 12.61 -20.90
C GLY A 77 5.63 12.02 -19.51
N GLY A 78 5.94 10.72 -19.47
CA GLY A 78 6.19 9.99 -18.22
C GLY A 78 4.96 9.76 -17.35
N PHE A 79 3.77 9.92 -17.95
CA PHE A 79 2.49 9.61 -17.33
C PHE A 79 1.79 8.52 -18.12
N THR A 80 1.08 7.65 -17.40
CA THR A 80 0.05 6.80 -17.97
C THR A 80 -1.29 7.19 -17.36
N PHE A 81 -2.28 7.51 -18.18
CA PHE A 81 -3.65 7.74 -17.71
C PHE A 81 -4.54 6.55 -18.07
N VAL A 82 -5.19 5.96 -17.07
CA VAL A 82 -6.09 4.82 -17.20
C VAL A 82 -7.51 5.28 -16.90
N GLN A 83 -8.31 5.44 -17.95
CA GLN A 83 -9.69 5.91 -17.83
C GLN A 83 -10.62 4.77 -17.39
N ARG A 84 -11.26 4.93 -16.23
CA ARG A 84 -12.27 4.02 -15.67
C ARG A 84 -13.22 4.78 -14.76
N SER A 85 -14.52 4.73 -15.07
CA SER A 85 -15.57 5.33 -14.23
C SER A 85 -15.90 4.49 -12.99
N ASP A 86 -15.76 3.17 -13.09
CA ASP A 86 -16.09 2.24 -12.02
C ASP A 86 -14.90 2.02 -11.06
N LYS A 87 -15.16 2.15 -9.75
CA LYS A 87 -14.14 2.03 -8.69
C LYS A 87 -13.53 0.63 -8.61
N TYR A 88 -14.32 -0.43 -8.79
CA TYR A 88 -13.81 -1.79 -8.76
C TYR A 88 -12.80 -2.00 -9.89
N TRP A 89 -13.13 -1.56 -11.10
CA TRP A 89 -12.21 -1.65 -12.25
C TRP A 89 -10.97 -0.77 -12.10
N ARG A 90 -11.08 0.44 -11.53
CA ARG A 90 -9.89 1.27 -11.20
C ARG A 90 -8.92 0.54 -10.29
N VAL A 91 -9.41 -0.03 -9.20
CA VAL A 91 -8.57 -0.74 -8.23
C VAL A 91 -7.97 -1.99 -8.85
N ASN A 92 -8.74 -2.76 -9.64
CA ASN A 92 -8.23 -3.97 -10.27
C ASN A 92 -7.14 -3.68 -11.32
N ASP A 93 -7.35 -2.69 -12.19
CA ASP A 93 -6.34 -2.27 -13.16
C ASP A 93 -5.08 -1.75 -12.46
N MET A 94 -5.25 -0.97 -11.37
CA MET A 94 -4.15 -0.52 -10.52
C MET A 94 -3.33 -1.69 -9.96
N LEU A 95 -3.98 -2.74 -9.45
CA LEU A 95 -3.29 -3.92 -8.93
C LEU A 95 -2.46 -4.64 -10.00
N LEU A 96 -3.03 -4.78 -11.20
CA LEU A 96 -2.33 -5.39 -12.34
C LEU A 96 -1.12 -4.56 -12.76
N ASP A 97 -1.27 -3.24 -12.82
CA ASP A 97 -0.19 -2.34 -13.20
C ASP A 97 0.92 -2.31 -12.15
N ILE A 98 0.59 -2.33 -10.84
CA ILE A 98 1.60 -2.46 -9.77
C ILE A 98 2.35 -3.79 -9.91
N ALA A 99 1.64 -4.90 -10.15
CA ALA A 99 2.26 -6.20 -10.32
C ALA A 99 3.20 -6.23 -11.53
N LEU A 100 2.77 -5.67 -12.67
CA LEU A 100 3.58 -5.57 -13.87
C LEU A 100 4.80 -4.66 -13.67
N TRP A 101 4.62 -3.51 -13.00
CA TRP A 101 5.71 -2.61 -12.65
C TRP A 101 6.74 -3.28 -11.73
N ALA A 102 6.28 -4.05 -10.74
CA ALA A 102 7.15 -4.76 -9.80
C ALA A 102 7.98 -5.85 -10.52
N VAL A 103 7.39 -6.57 -11.49
CA VAL A 103 8.10 -7.56 -12.31
C VAL A 103 9.15 -6.91 -13.22
N ASN A 104 8.86 -5.71 -13.74
CA ASN A 104 9.78 -4.96 -14.60
C ASN A 104 10.83 -4.14 -13.82
N SER A 105 10.74 -4.12 -12.49
CA SER A 105 11.70 -3.44 -11.63
C SER A 105 12.95 -4.31 -11.42
N PRO A 106 14.15 -3.73 -11.23
CA PRO A 106 15.38 -4.50 -11.13
C PRO A 106 15.35 -5.52 -9.97
N TYR A 107 15.43 -6.80 -10.28
CA TYR A 107 15.38 -7.90 -9.31
C TYR A 107 16.80 -8.43 -9.02
N PRO A 108 17.12 -8.80 -7.76
CA PRO A 108 16.27 -8.75 -6.57
C PRO A 108 16.22 -7.35 -5.93
N PRO A 109 15.07 -6.94 -5.36
CA PRO A 109 14.89 -5.65 -4.68
C PRO A 109 15.87 -5.42 -3.51
N ARG A 110 16.48 -6.49 -2.99
CA ARG A 110 17.51 -6.42 -1.95
C ARG A 110 18.79 -5.71 -2.40
N HIS A 111 19.09 -5.73 -3.70
CA HIS A 111 20.26 -5.07 -4.27
C HIS A 111 19.89 -3.82 -5.06
N ASN A 112 18.63 -3.72 -5.50
CA ASN A 112 18.09 -2.59 -6.21
C ASN A 112 16.80 -2.12 -5.52
N PRO A 113 16.89 -1.17 -4.59
CA PRO A 113 15.73 -0.68 -3.87
C PRO A 113 14.65 -0.17 -4.84
N ALA A 114 13.40 -0.51 -4.56
CA ALA A 114 12.25 -0.07 -5.34
C ALA A 114 11.10 0.31 -4.40
N SER A 115 10.50 1.46 -4.65
CA SER A 115 9.39 2.00 -3.86
C SER A 115 8.11 2.00 -4.68
N VAL A 116 7.00 1.67 -4.04
CA VAL A 116 5.66 1.77 -4.64
C VAL A 116 4.83 2.68 -3.76
N MET A 117 4.38 3.80 -4.31
CA MET A 117 3.49 4.75 -3.63
C MET A 117 2.08 4.63 -4.20
N VAL A 118 1.09 4.40 -3.33
CA VAL A 118 -0.29 4.17 -3.72
C VAL A 118 -1.23 5.19 -3.09
N LEU A 119 -1.94 5.93 -3.93
CA LEU A 119 -2.96 6.92 -3.56
C LEU A 119 -4.32 6.37 -3.99
N ALA A 120 -4.91 5.52 -3.17
CA ALA A 120 -6.27 5.00 -3.38
C ALA A 120 -6.95 4.71 -2.04
N LYS A 121 -8.26 4.99 -1.94
CA LYS A 121 -9.03 4.70 -0.73
C LYS A 121 -9.46 3.24 -0.75
N ASN A 122 -8.91 2.46 0.17
CA ASN A 122 -9.38 1.11 0.41
C ASN A 122 -10.47 1.09 1.49
N LYS A 123 -11.73 0.91 1.07
CA LYS A 123 -12.88 0.86 2.00
C LYS A 123 -13.15 -0.55 2.55
N GLU A 124 -12.59 -1.60 1.96
CA GLU A 124 -12.90 -2.99 2.31
C GLU A 124 -11.62 -3.84 2.47
N LYS A 125 -11.71 -4.97 3.18
CA LYS A 125 -10.64 -5.99 3.24
C LYS A 125 -10.58 -6.79 1.94
N THR A 126 -10.24 -6.11 0.85
CA THR A 126 -10.13 -6.68 -0.49
C THR A 126 -8.74 -7.28 -0.73
N GLU A 127 -8.62 -7.97 -1.86
CA GLU A 127 -7.33 -8.42 -2.42
C GLU A 127 -6.27 -7.32 -2.45
N PHE A 128 -6.68 -6.06 -2.56
CA PHE A 128 -5.81 -4.89 -2.52
C PHE A 128 -4.95 -4.81 -1.26
N PHE A 129 -5.56 -5.01 -0.08
CA PHE A 129 -4.86 -4.96 1.20
C PHE A 129 -3.79 -6.07 1.30
N SER A 130 -4.21 -7.30 0.98
CA SER A 130 -3.35 -8.48 1.06
C SER A 130 -2.21 -8.41 0.03
N PHE A 131 -2.49 -7.89 -1.17
CA PHE A 131 -1.50 -7.68 -2.22
C PHE A 131 -0.41 -6.70 -1.79
N LEU A 132 -0.76 -5.52 -1.28
CA LEU A 132 0.22 -4.52 -0.85
C LEU A 132 1.08 -5.03 0.32
N GLY A 133 0.48 -5.74 1.28
CA GLY A 133 1.23 -6.40 2.35
C GLY A 133 2.21 -7.47 1.82
N SER A 134 1.79 -8.24 0.82
CA SER A 134 2.64 -9.26 0.18
C SER A 134 3.80 -8.64 -0.60
N LEU A 135 3.56 -7.53 -1.30
CA LEU A 135 4.57 -6.78 -2.02
C LEU A 135 5.63 -6.20 -1.06
N ASN A 136 5.19 -5.70 0.10
CA ASN A 136 6.07 -5.23 1.15
C ASN A 136 6.95 -6.36 1.71
N ASN A 137 6.36 -7.54 1.95
CA ASN A 137 7.09 -8.74 2.37
C ASN A 137 8.10 -9.22 1.32
N ALA A 138 7.85 -8.94 0.04
CA ALA A 138 8.76 -9.19 -1.07
C ALA A 138 9.91 -8.16 -1.19
N SER A 139 10.16 -7.35 -0.15
CA SER A 139 11.26 -6.36 -0.06
C SER A 139 11.11 -5.10 -0.92
N PHE A 140 9.91 -4.78 -1.40
CA PHE A 140 9.59 -3.46 -1.91
C PHE A 140 9.29 -2.51 -0.74
N ASN A 141 9.61 -1.23 -0.90
CA ASN A 141 9.18 -0.18 0.03
C ASN A 141 7.79 0.30 -0.37
N VAL A 142 6.76 -0.22 0.29
CA VAL A 142 5.37 0.16 -0.02
C VAL A 142 4.96 1.35 0.84
N LEU A 143 4.50 2.40 0.18
CA LEU A 143 4.06 3.68 0.74
C LEU A 143 2.59 3.87 0.36
N VAL A 144 1.76 4.29 1.31
CA VAL A 144 0.33 4.51 1.08
C VAL A 144 -0.11 5.90 1.48
N VAL A 145 -1.11 6.44 0.80
CA VAL A 145 -1.73 7.70 1.20
C VAL A 145 -3.10 7.44 1.79
N VAL A 146 -3.35 8.03 2.95
CA VAL A 146 -4.56 7.87 3.73
C VAL A 146 -5.36 9.17 3.78
N PRO A 147 -6.70 9.13 3.79
CA PRO A 147 -7.53 10.30 4.00
C PRO A 147 -7.25 10.98 5.34
N ASP A 148 -7.46 12.28 5.40
CA ASP A 148 -7.23 13.10 6.60
C ASP A 148 -8.32 12.95 7.67
N ASP A 149 -9.51 12.59 7.23
CA ASP A 149 -10.77 12.61 7.99
C ASP A 149 -11.16 11.24 8.55
N VAL A 150 -10.56 10.18 8.04
CA VAL A 150 -10.84 8.82 8.48
C VAL A 150 -9.94 8.49 9.65
N LYS A 151 -10.55 8.09 10.77
CA LYS A 151 -9.74 7.62 11.89
C LYS A 151 -8.96 6.40 11.43
N PRO A 152 -7.71 6.25 11.86
CA PRO A 152 -6.92 5.12 11.43
C PRO A 152 -7.63 3.77 11.69
N GLU A 153 -8.30 3.62 12.85
CA GLU A 153 -9.11 2.44 13.20
C GLU A 153 -10.22 2.08 12.19
N ASP A 154 -10.78 3.06 11.48
CA ASP A 154 -11.85 2.87 10.49
C ASP A 154 -11.31 2.55 9.08
N GLN A 155 -10.00 2.71 8.86
CA GLN A 155 -9.40 2.55 7.53
C GLN A 155 -8.57 1.29 7.43
N ASN A 156 -8.89 0.37 6.52
CA ASN A 156 -8.10 -0.83 6.35
C ASN A 156 -6.75 -0.56 5.65
N VAL A 157 -5.73 -0.17 6.42
CA VAL A 157 -4.40 0.19 5.93
C VAL A 157 -3.46 -1.02 5.97
N PRO A 158 -2.87 -1.43 4.83
CA PRO A 158 -2.02 -2.61 4.77
C PRO A 158 -0.76 -2.44 5.65
N PRO A 159 -0.18 -3.55 6.16
CA PRO A 159 1.03 -3.51 6.97
C PRO A 159 2.27 -3.22 6.10
N VAL A 160 2.44 -1.96 5.73
CA VAL A 160 3.47 -1.47 4.79
C VAL A 160 4.52 -0.60 5.49
N ASN A 161 5.51 -0.13 4.74
CA ASN A 161 6.67 0.59 5.28
C ASN A 161 6.39 2.02 5.74
N GLY A 162 5.42 2.71 5.14
CA GLY A 162 5.09 4.10 5.50
C GLY A 162 3.74 4.57 4.95
N ALA A 163 3.26 5.68 5.52
CA ALA A 163 2.02 6.31 5.07
C ALA A 163 2.07 7.83 5.18
N TRP A 164 1.31 8.53 4.34
CA TRP A 164 1.09 9.97 4.41
C TRP A 164 -0.39 10.26 4.57
N TYR A 165 -0.71 11.31 5.33
CA TYR A 165 -2.00 11.97 5.22
C TYR A 165 -2.10 12.72 3.90
N TRP A 166 -3.27 12.71 3.28
CA TRP A 166 -3.49 13.38 2.01
C TRP A 166 -3.15 14.88 2.06
N LYS A 167 -3.55 15.60 3.12
CA LYS A 167 -3.19 17.01 3.31
C LYS A 167 -1.68 17.24 3.35
N SER A 168 -0.90 16.28 3.87
CA SER A 168 0.55 16.37 3.89
C SER A 168 1.09 16.29 2.47
N VAL A 169 0.58 15.38 1.65
CA VAL A 169 0.99 15.26 0.23
C VAL A 169 0.68 16.53 -0.56
N GLN A 170 -0.44 17.21 -0.28
CA GLN A 170 -0.82 18.44 -0.97
C GLN A 170 0.15 19.60 -0.70
N GLY A 171 0.81 19.62 0.46
CA GLY A 171 1.70 20.69 0.93
C GLY A 171 3.14 20.25 1.16
N ASP A 172 3.59 19.20 0.47
CA ASP A 172 4.98 18.68 0.51
C ASP A 172 5.44 18.27 1.92
N GLY A 173 4.50 17.83 2.75
CA GLY A 173 4.70 17.49 4.15
C GLY A 173 5.29 16.09 4.38
N GLU A 174 5.67 15.86 5.64
CA GLU A 174 6.27 14.61 6.10
C GLU A 174 5.26 13.44 6.17
N PRO A 175 5.75 12.18 6.08
CA PRO A 175 4.97 11.00 6.37
C PRO A 175 4.50 10.98 7.82
N ILE A 176 3.50 10.14 8.09
CA ILE A 176 3.12 9.78 9.45
C ILE A 176 4.35 9.21 10.16
N PRO A 177 4.72 9.73 11.35
CA PRO A 177 5.89 9.25 12.09
C PRO A 177 5.87 7.73 12.26
N LYS A 178 7.01 7.07 12.02
CA LYS A 178 7.09 5.60 11.98
C LYS A 178 6.54 4.92 13.23
N ASP A 179 6.77 5.48 14.40
CA ASP A 179 6.30 4.90 15.66
C ASP A 179 4.77 5.05 15.83
N GLU A 180 4.21 6.19 15.42
CA GLU A 180 2.77 6.40 15.37
C GLU A 180 2.11 5.44 14.38
N PHE A 181 2.68 5.30 13.18
CA PHE A 181 2.19 4.39 12.16
C PHE A 181 2.25 2.91 12.61
N ARG A 182 3.31 2.50 13.31
CA ARG A 182 3.41 1.15 13.90
C ARG A 182 2.35 0.91 14.96
N VAL A 183 2.15 1.85 15.87
CA VAL A 183 1.10 1.76 16.90
C VAL A 183 -0.26 1.61 16.24
N PHE A 184 -0.49 2.38 15.18
CA PHE A 184 -1.69 2.29 14.38
C PHE A 184 -1.91 0.86 13.82
N LEU A 185 -0.94 0.31 13.07
CA LEU A 185 -1.04 -1.03 12.50
C LEU A 185 -1.26 -2.13 13.56
N ILE A 186 -0.67 -1.98 14.75
CA ILE A 186 -0.86 -2.91 15.88
C ILE A 186 -2.30 -2.84 16.40
N LYS A 187 -2.87 -1.65 16.56
CA LYS A 187 -4.26 -1.48 17.03
C LYS A 187 -5.24 -2.16 16.06
N GLN A 188 -5.06 -1.96 14.75
CA GLN A 188 -5.91 -2.60 13.75
C GLN A 188 -5.85 -4.12 13.82
N ARG A 189 -4.64 -4.68 13.95
CA ARG A 189 -4.46 -6.13 14.08
C ARG A 189 -5.21 -6.68 15.29
N ARG A 190 -5.18 -5.96 16.43
CA ARG A 190 -5.88 -6.38 17.66
C ARG A 190 -7.39 -6.35 17.49
N LEU A 191 -7.94 -5.25 16.97
CA LEU A 191 -9.37 -5.15 16.67
C LEU A 191 -9.84 -6.32 15.80
N TYR A 192 -9.04 -6.70 14.80
CA TYR A 192 -9.37 -7.82 13.93
C TYR A 192 -9.25 -9.20 14.58
N GLN A 193 -8.34 -9.39 15.53
CA GLN A 193 -8.28 -10.64 16.29
C GLN A 193 -9.46 -10.76 17.25
N ASP A 194 -9.92 -9.65 17.81
CA ASP A 194 -11.10 -9.60 18.68
C ASP A 194 -12.39 -9.84 17.88
N ASP A 195 -12.54 -9.23 16.69
CA ASP A 195 -13.69 -9.47 15.79
C ASP A 195 -13.74 -10.92 15.31
N ALA A 196 -12.60 -11.51 14.92
CA ALA A 196 -12.53 -12.90 14.47
C ALA A 196 -12.83 -13.90 15.62
N ALA A 197 -12.53 -13.52 16.87
CA ALA A 197 -12.86 -14.32 18.05
C ALA A 197 -14.35 -14.22 18.44
N GLN A 198 -15.10 -13.24 17.92
CA GLN A 198 -16.54 -13.06 18.15
C GLN A 198 -17.43 -13.69 17.07
N VAL A 199 -16.85 -14.25 16.00
CA VAL A 199 -17.62 -15.05 15.03
C VAL A 199 -17.86 -16.43 15.64
N ASP A 200 -18.94 -16.56 16.40
CA ASP A 200 -19.49 -17.86 16.80
C ASP A 200 -19.85 -18.63 15.53
N VAL A 201 -19.04 -19.66 15.21
CA VAL A 201 -19.40 -20.67 14.22
C VAL A 201 -20.66 -21.35 14.76
N PRO A 202 -21.81 -21.32 14.04
CA PRO A 202 -22.96 -22.09 14.48
C PRO A 202 -22.51 -23.55 14.52
N GLU A 203 -22.60 -24.20 15.68
CA GLU A 203 -22.48 -25.65 15.78
C GLU A 203 -23.57 -26.27 14.90
N GLY A 204 -23.21 -26.52 13.65
CA GLY A 204 -23.98 -27.30 12.72
C GLY A 204 -24.03 -28.72 13.27
N VAL A 205 -25.15 -29.05 13.91
CA VAL A 205 -25.56 -30.40 14.28
C VAL A 205 -25.38 -31.32 13.07
N CYS A 206 -24.29 -32.10 13.05
CA CYS A 206 -24.15 -33.25 12.18
C CYS A 206 -24.44 -34.52 12.99
N ASP A 207 -25.64 -34.59 13.56
CA ASP A 207 -26.19 -35.83 14.09
C ASP A 207 -27.01 -36.50 12.98
N LYS A 208 -26.31 -37.28 12.13
CA LYS A 208 -26.81 -38.50 11.47
C LYS A 208 -25.75 -39.10 10.54
N CYS A 209 -24.72 -39.66 11.13
CA CYS A 209 -24.02 -40.80 10.54
C CYS A 209 -24.04 -41.95 11.55
N SER A 210 -25.19 -42.59 11.69
CA SER A 210 -25.29 -43.83 12.44
C SER A 210 -26.21 -44.83 11.73
N LYS A 211 -25.61 -45.97 11.36
CA LYS A 211 -26.19 -47.28 10.99
C LYS A 211 -26.69 -47.33 9.53
N SER A 212 -26.27 -48.28 8.69
CA SER A 212 -25.95 -49.69 8.96
C SER A 212 -25.09 -50.31 7.83
N CYS A 213 -24.00 -50.99 8.20
CA CYS A 213 -23.48 -52.15 7.46
C CYS A 213 -24.18 -53.41 7.96
N SER A 214 -24.76 -54.18 7.03
CA SER A 214 -25.26 -55.58 7.04
C SER A 214 -26.50 -55.59 6.12
N VAL A 215 -26.57 -56.36 5.03
CA VAL A 215 -26.15 -57.75 4.77
C VAL A 215 -25.53 -57.86 3.38
#